data_AF-A0A9P7XLZ1-F1
#
_entry.id   AF-A0A9P7XLZ1-F1
#
_cell.length_a   1.000
_cell.length_b   1.000
_cell.length_c   1.000
_cell.angle_alpha   90.00
_cell.angle_beta   90.00
_cell.angle_gamma   90.00
#
_symmetry.space_group_name_H-M   'P 1'
#
loop_
_entity.id
_entity.type
_entity.pdbx_description
1 polymer ?
#
loop_
_entity_poly.entity_id
_entity_poly.type
_entity_poly.pdbx_seq_one_letter_code
_entity_poly.pdbx_strand_id
1 'polypeptide(L)'
;MKISTLCIISLGLSLAVFGDAARAKQHEHHNKQVDQHHHHAPKDHSHNDKQANQHHHHRNQQADDSHHKKQEDHSNNKKQQADHSQHVKQQHHKNVDHSHQMNADAIPSKPYKGGHQEQKDNKEKQENLDKHPKEHKVPSDTVASPPAPANQQPQQPTFAPPPTSERKEKMVVAYWTDWTSAAMSPEAIPFDKVTHVNYAFSVVGSDYRPVFETDYLLNRVVRSAHLKGVKVLISIGGWTGSQYFSPLSASPRGRQTFVNGAIDFVKNYNLDGIDIDWEYPGRMGSACNIYDTNNDAKNFLILLQELRAAMNQLPNGDRLEISLATRLLPFDGPNGMMKDVSEFAKVVNHINVMAYDINGSWGSVTGANAPLGGEGQLTYANGAQAWIDAGFPASQINMGVPFYGRSLTTKSDMTTSQSMEAPFIKPVPVGDNNDAMWTDPCEKEASYSGVWKYKNLREQGVVDQYGNARAPWIRKFDKESQTPWLFNPLTKQFISYDDKESLRLKVDYAKQKQLGGVMLWAINQDTADFELLDVLQEIRR
;
A
#
# COMPACT_ATOMS: atom_id res chain seq x y z
N MET A 1 -34.98 -59.07 11.58
CA MET A 1 -36.06 -58.12 11.95
C MET A 1 -35.81 -56.86 11.14
N LYS A 2 -36.45 -56.70 9.96
CA LYS A 2 -37.66 -55.87 9.68
C LYS A 2 -37.59 -54.47 10.31
N ILE A 3 -37.93 -53.32 9.70
CA ILE A 3 -38.20 -52.80 8.34
C ILE A 3 -38.80 -51.39 8.61
N SER A 4 -38.41 -50.38 7.81
CA SER A 4 -39.18 -49.21 7.32
C SER A 4 -39.76 -48.08 8.20
N THR A 5 -39.38 -46.84 7.83
CA THR A 5 -40.15 -45.79 7.10
C THR A 5 -41.62 -45.48 7.50
N LEU A 6 -41.97 -44.20 7.79
CA LEU A 6 -42.73 -43.28 6.88
C LEU A 6 -43.24 -41.97 7.53
N CYS A 7 -43.29 -40.93 6.69
CA CYS A 7 -43.93 -39.61 6.78
C CYS A 7 -45.42 -39.58 7.16
N ILE A 8 -45.91 -38.44 7.68
CA ILE A 8 -47.19 -37.82 7.23
C ILE A 8 -47.09 -36.29 7.18
N ILE A 9 -47.56 -35.75 6.05
CA ILE A 9 -47.83 -34.37 5.66
C ILE A 9 -49.28 -34.01 6.05
N SER A 10 -49.57 -32.75 6.38
CA SER A 10 -50.85 -32.15 5.96
C SER A 10 -50.80 -30.64 5.80
N LEU A 11 -51.20 -30.23 4.58
CA LEU A 11 -51.56 -28.90 4.14
C LEU A 11 -52.90 -28.45 4.74
N GLY A 12 -53.08 -27.13 4.81
CA GLY A 12 -54.39 -26.48 4.81
C GLY A 12 -54.29 -25.14 4.09
N LEU A 13 -54.63 -25.13 2.80
CA LEU A 13 -54.76 -23.96 1.93
C LEU A 13 -56.25 -23.61 1.77
N SER A 14 -56.50 -22.37 1.35
CA SER A 14 -57.73 -21.83 0.72
C SER A 14 -58.81 -21.26 1.66
N LEU A 15 -59.49 -20.15 1.34
CA LEU A 15 -59.86 -19.59 0.04
C LEU A 15 -60.09 -18.06 0.14
N ALA A 16 -59.79 -17.35 -0.95
CA ALA A 16 -60.13 -15.96 -1.23
C ALA A 16 -61.64 -15.75 -1.47
N VAL A 17 -62.09 -14.49 -1.57
CA VAL A 17 -62.94 -13.96 -2.67
C VAL A 17 -63.25 -12.45 -2.50
N PHE A 18 -62.77 -11.70 -3.50
CA PHE A 18 -63.34 -10.55 -4.26
C PHE A 18 -63.80 -9.22 -3.63
N GLY A 19 -63.44 -8.13 -4.34
CA GLY A 19 -64.47 -7.20 -4.82
C GLY A 19 -64.13 -5.70 -4.97
N ASP A 20 -63.26 -5.36 -5.92
CA ASP A 20 -63.33 -4.27 -6.91
C ASP A 20 -63.87 -2.83 -6.64
N ALA A 21 -63.02 -1.89 -7.10
CA ALA A 21 -63.28 -0.80 -8.07
C ALA A 21 -63.84 0.59 -7.65
N ALA A 22 -62.96 1.58 -7.87
CA ALA A 22 -63.14 2.85 -8.61
C ALA A 22 -64.20 3.89 -8.18
N ARG A 23 -63.77 5.16 -8.02
CA ARG A 23 -63.82 6.21 -9.07
C ARG A 23 -63.63 7.63 -8.48
N ALA A 24 -62.96 8.47 -9.27
CA ALA A 24 -62.69 9.89 -9.09
C ALA A 24 -63.93 10.80 -8.93
N LYS A 25 -63.73 12.00 -8.34
CA LYS A 25 -64.11 13.29 -8.95
C LYS A 25 -63.61 14.52 -8.16
N GLN A 26 -63.23 15.53 -8.94
CA GLN A 26 -62.96 16.93 -8.59
C GLN A 26 -64.16 17.63 -7.93
N HIS A 27 -63.91 18.74 -7.23
CA HIS A 27 -64.69 19.97 -7.39
C HIS A 27 -63.90 21.21 -6.96
N GLU A 28 -63.82 22.18 -7.87
CA GLU A 28 -63.52 23.60 -7.66
C GLU A 28 -64.66 24.30 -6.90
N HIS A 29 -64.34 25.42 -6.22
CA HIS A 29 -64.98 26.74 -6.43
C HIS A 29 -64.25 27.80 -5.56
N HIS A 30 -63.67 28.85 -6.17
CA HIS A 30 -64.19 30.25 -6.24
C HIS A 30 -64.06 31.03 -4.92
N ASN A 31 -63.74 32.34 -4.84
CA ASN A 31 -63.47 33.40 -5.81
C ASN A 31 -62.99 34.65 -5.02
N LYS A 32 -62.20 35.51 -5.69
CA LYS A 32 -62.28 37.00 -5.72
C LYS A 32 -62.03 37.83 -4.45
N GLN A 33 -61.00 38.71 -4.47
CA GLN A 33 -61.01 40.13 -4.92
C GLN A 33 -61.68 41.06 -3.87
N VAL A 34 -61.31 42.31 -3.56
CA VAL A 34 -60.39 43.33 -4.11
C VAL A 34 -60.51 44.58 -3.21
N ASP A 35 -59.46 45.42 -3.23
CA ASP A 35 -59.44 46.88 -3.10
C ASP A 35 -59.39 47.70 -1.77
N GLN A 36 -58.35 48.57 -1.81
CA GLN A 36 -58.37 50.05 -1.74
C GLN A 36 -57.88 50.78 -0.48
N HIS A 37 -56.69 51.37 -0.67
CA HIS A 37 -56.29 52.77 -0.49
C HIS A 37 -56.83 53.62 0.67
N HIS A 38 -55.92 54.24 1.44
CA HIS A 38 -55.72 55.70 1.37
C HIS A 38 -54.43 56.21 2.07
N HIS A 39 -53.90 57.29 1.49
CA HIS A 39 -52.73 58.07 1.88
C HIS A 39 -52.85 58.76 3.25
N HIS A 40 -51.73 58.91 3.96
CA HIS A 40 -51.26 60.20 4.49
C HIS A 40 -49.77 60.10 4.92
N ALA A 41 -48.99 61.12 4.59
CA ALA A 41 -47.64 61.41 5.08
C ALA A 41 -47.63 62.88 5.55
N PRO A 42 -46.57 63.43 6.19
CA PRO A 42 -45.46 62.83 6.95
C PRO A 42 -45.32 63.46 8.36
N LYS A 43 -44.44 62.92 9.24
CA LYS A 43 -43.72 63.70 10.27
C LYS A 43 -42.51 62.97 10.86
N ASP A 44 -41.41 63.71 10.79
CA ASP A 44 -40.06 63.69 11.37
C ASP A 44 -39.59 62.71 12.48
N HIS A 45 -38.39 62.18 12.18
CA HIS A 45 -37.12 62.13 12.92
C HIS A 45 -36.92 61.43 14.29
N SER A 46 -36.00 60.47 14.19
CA SER A 46 -34.82 60.23 15.03
C SER A 46 -35.05 59.47 16.34
N HIS A 47 -34.53 58.24 16.38
CA HIS A 47 -33.74 57.64 17.46
C HIS A 47 -33.56 56.14 17.15
N ASN A 48 -32.46 55.78 16.46
CA ASN A 48 -31.78 54.48 16.60
C ASN A 48 -30.65 54.35 15.57
N ASP A 49 -29.52 54.99 15.81
CA ASP A 49 -28.29 54.78 15.03
C ASP A 49 -27.01 54.68 15.88
N LYS A 50 -27.14 54.51 17.20
CA LYS A 50 -25.98 54.42 18.11
C LYS A 50 -25.68 53.03 18.67
N GLN A 51 -26.54 52.03 18.45
CA GLN A 51 -26.29 50.64 18.91
C GLN A 51 -25.81 49.69 17.81
N ALA A 52 -26.01 50.00 16.53
CA ALA A 52 -25.54 49.16 15.41
C ALA A 52 -24.03 49.30 15.14
N ASN A 53 -23.43 50.46 15.47
CA ASN A 53 -22.03 50.75 15.14
C ASN A 53 -21.02 50.24 16.19
N GLN A 54 -21.45 49.98 17.43
CA GLN A 54 -20.59 49.41 18.48
C GLN A 54 -20.46 47.87 18.36
N HIS A 55 -21.49 47.18 17.87
CA HIS A 55 -21.43 45.73 17.65
C HIS A 55 -20.57 45.35 16.43
N HIS A 56 -20.48 46.19 15.41
CA HIS A 56 -19.60 45.94 14.26
C HIS A 56 -18.11 46.16 14.57
N HIS A 57 -17.78 47.14 15.42
CA HIS A 57 -16.38 47.37 15.81
C HIS A 57 -15.82 46.29 16.74
N HIS A 58 -16.61 45.76 17.68
CA HIS A 58 -16.14 44.67 18.54
C HIS A 58 -15.98 43.33 17.81
N ARG A 59 -16.80 43.06 16.78
CA ARG A 59 -16.72 41.82 16.01
C ARG A 59 -15.52 41.79 15.06
N ASN A 60 -15.12 42.95 14.52
CA ASN A 60 -13.92 43.07 13.69
C ASN A 60 -12.63 43.03 14.54
N GLN A 61 -12.60 43.65 15.72
CA GLN A 61 -11.45 43.56 16.63
C GLN A 61 -11.20 42.13 17.13
N GLN A 62 -12.25 41.36 17.46
CA GLN A 62 -12.10 39.95 17.83
C GLN A 62 -11.66 39.05 16.66
N ALA A 63 -12.04 39.40 15.42
CA ALA A 63 -11.60 38.68 14.23
C ALA A 63 -10.12 38.95 13.93
N ASP A 64 -9.67 40.20 14.02
CA ASP A 64 -8.28 40.58 13.80
C ASP A 64 -7.34 40.03 14.88
N ASP A 65 -7.74 40.06 16.16
CA ASP A 65 -6.98 39.44 17.26
C ASP A 65 -6.87 37.91 17.09
N SER A 66 -7.94 37.26 16.58
CA SER A 66 -7.90 35.82 16.29
C SER A 66 -7.01 35.48 15.09
N HIS A 67 -6.89 36.39 14.13
CA HIS A 67 -6.02 36.23 12.97
C HIS A 67 -4.56 36.47 13.32
N HIS A 68 -4.26 37.48 14.15
CA HIS A 68 -2.91 37.70 14.66
C HIS A 68 -2.44 36.57 15.54
N LYS A 69 -3.29 36.04 16.43
CA LYS A 69 -2.92 34.90 17.29
C LYS A 69 -2.66 33.62 16.47
N LYS A 70 -3.43 33.36 15.40
CA LYS A 70 -3.16 32.25 14.47
C LYS A 70 -1.87 32.44 13.65
N GLN A 71 -1.52 33.67 13.29
CA GLN A 71 -0.27 33.95 12.58
C GLN A 71 0.96 33.82 13.50
N GLU A 72 0.85 34.26 14.77
CA GLU A 72 1.88 34.05 15.78
C GLU A 72 2.08 32.57 16.11
N ASP A 73 0.99 31.80 16.25
CA ASP A 73 1.06 30.35 16.46
C ASP A 73 1.69 29.63 15.27
N HIS A 74 1.37 30.02 14.03
CA HIS A 74 2.03 29.48 12.83
C HIS A 74 3.51 29.86 12.73
N SER A 75 3.88 31.06 13.14
CA SER A 75 5.29 31.51 13.17
C SER A 75 6.09 30.76 14.23
N ASN A 76 5.52 30.58 15.42
CA ASN A 76 6.13 29.80 16.50
C ASN A 76 6.26 28.32 16.14
N ASN A 77 5.27 27.74 15.44
CA ASN A 77 5.34 26.34 15.02
C ASN A 77 6.38 26.12 13.91
N LYS A 78 6.52 27.08 12.97
CA LYS A 78 7.63 27.08 11.98
C LYS A 78 9.00 27.22 12.64
N LYS A 79 9.11 28.05 13.68
CA LYS A 79 10.34 28.23 14.44
C LYS A 79 10.73 26.98 15.24
N GLN A 80 9.75 26.32 15.86
CA GLN A 80 9.95 25.03 16.53
C GLN A 80 10.33 23.90 15.56
N GLN A 81 9.75 23.86 14.35
CA GLN A 81 10.16 22.91 13.31
C GLN A 81 11.58 23.17 12.80
N ALA A 82 11.98 24.44 12.65
CA ALA A 82 13.33 24.81 12.26
C ALA A 82 14.36 24.45 13.35
N ASP A 83 14.04 24.74 14.62
CA ASP A 83 14.90 24.40 15.77
C ASP A 83 15.02 22.88 15.95
N HIS A 84 13.93 22.13 15.75
CA HIS A 84 13.96 20.68 15.78
C HIS A 84 14.80 20.09 14.65
N SER A 85 14.68 20.63 13.43
CA SER A 85 15.48 20.20 12.27
C SER A 85 16.98 20.50 12.46
N GLN A 86 17.33 21.62 13.12
CA GLN A 86 18.71 21.92 13.48
C GLN A 86 19.23 21.02 14.61
N HIS A 87 18.39 20.68 15.59
CA HIS A 87 18.76 19.77 16.67
C HIS A 87 19.04 18.34 16.15
N VAL A 88 18.22 17.86 15.22
CA VAL A 88 18.41 16.57 14.54
C VAL A 88 19.70 16.55 13.71
N LYS A 89 20.01 17.64 12.99
CA LYS A 89 21.29 17.77 12.25
C LYS A 89 22.51 17.79 13.18
N GLN A 90 22.42 18.45 14.33
CA GLN A 90 23.50 18.45 15.33
C GLN A 90 23.68 17.10 16.03
N GLN A 91 22.60 16.35 16.26
CA GLN A 91 22.68 14.97 16.79
C GLN A 91 23.26 14.00 15.76
N HIS A 92 22.98 14.19 14.46
CA HIS A 92 23.64 13.44 13.39
C HIS A 92 25.15 13.67 13.34
N HIS A 93 25.64 14.90 13.51
CA HIS A 93 27.08 15.16 13.55
C HIS A 93 27.76 14.56 14.81
N LYS A 94 27.10 14.60 15.98
CA LYS A 94 27.65 13.98 17.21
C LYS A 94 27.69 12.45 17.17
N ASN A 95 26.73 11.80 16.52
CA ASN A 95 26.70 10.33 16.39
C ASN A 95 27.70 9.80 15.34
N VAL A 96 28.04 10.60 14.32
CA VAL A 96 29.10 10.26 13.37
C VAL A 96 30.49 10.34 14.02
N ASP A 97 30.73 11.33 14.92
CA ASP A 97 31.98 11.43 15.67
C ASP A 97 32.17 10.32 16.72
N HIS A 98 31.11 9.85 17.39
CA HIS A 98 31.22 8.76 18.37
C HIS A 98 31.43 7.37 17.76
N SER A 99 31.03 7.14 16.51
CA SER A 99 31.32 5.88 15.80
C SER A 99 32.79 5.76 15.33
N HIS A 100 33.51 6.88 15.25
CA HIS A 100 34.94 6.90 14.89
C HIS A 100 35.90 6.75 16.08
N GLN A 101 35.37 6.66 17.32
CA GLN A 101 36.19 6.64 18.54
C GLN A 101 36.13 5.32 19.34
N MET A 102 35.48 4.28 18.81
CA MET A 102 35.49 2.93 19.39
C MET A 102 35.92 1.88 18.37
N ASN A 103 37.17 1.98 17.89
CA ASN A 103 37.91 0.85 17.32
C ASN A 103 39.40 1.20 17.24
N ALA A 104 40.07 1.23 18.40
CA ALA A 104 41.53 1.20 18.47
C ALA A 104 41.96 0.74 19.85
N ASP A 105 42.09 -0.57 20.06
CA ASP A 105 43.00 -1.16 21.04
C ASP A 105 43.26 -2.65 20.70
N ALA A 106 44.34 -2.90 19.94
CA ALA A 106 45.20 -4.09 20.02
C ALA A 106 46.39 -4.03 19.02
N ILE A 107 47.50 -3.43 19.46
CA ILE A 107 48.93 -3.89 19.48
C ILE A 107 49.60 -4.48 18.19
N PRO A 108 50.90 -4.19 17.94
CA PRO A 108 51.40 -3.72 16.64
C PRO A 108 52.40 -4.64 15.93
N SER A 109 52.63 -4.39 14.63
CA SER A 109 53.87 -4.74 13.94
C SER A 109 54.47 -3.52 13.22
N LYS A 110 55.79 -3.36 13.39
CA LYS A 110 56.61 -2.21 12.98
C LYS A 110 56.96 -2.22 11.47
N PRO A 111 57.46 -1.08 10.92
CA PRO A 111 57.30 -0.71 9.51
C PRO A 111 58.53 -1.01 8.65
N TYR A 112 58.35 -1.04 7.32
CA TYR A 112 59.42 -0.92 6.33
C TYR A 112 59.16 0.27 5.40
N LYS A 113 60.21 1.08 5.18
CA LYS A 113 60.23 2.34 4.42
C LYS A 113 60.79 2.15 3.01
N GLY A 114 60.37 3.07 2.11
CA GLY A 114 61.08 3.49 0.88
C GLY A 114 60.55 2.79 -0.38
N GLY A 115 60.41 3.42 -1.55
CA GLY A 115 60.85 4.70 -2.09
C GLY A 115 60.72 4.64 -3.62
N HIS A 116 60.61 5.80 -4.28
CA HIS A 116 60.28 5.98 -5.70
C HIS A 116 61.38 5.59 -6.73
N GLN A 117 60.89 5.20 -7.93
CA GLN A 117 61.28 5.59 -9.31
C GLN A 117 62.47 4.95 -10.09
N GLU A 118 62.20 4.86 -11.42
CA GLU A 118 63.06 4.70 -12.63
C GLU A 118 63.62 3.31 -12.97
N GLN A 119 63.76 2.85 -14.23
CA GLN A 119 63.23 3.15 -15.58
C GLN A 119 63.83 2.08 -16.54
N LYS A 120 63.17 1.84 -17.70
CA LYS A 120 63.72 1.41 -19.02
C LYS A 120 63.89 -0.07 -19.45
N ASP A 121 63.15 -0.33 -20.54
CA ASP A 121 63.52 -0.90 -21.86
C ASP A 121 63.90 -2.38 -22.06
N ASN A 122 63.00 -3.13 -22.72
CA ASN A 122 63.11 -3.65 -24.11
C ASN A 122 62.04 -4.75 -24.34
N LYS A 123 61.02 -4.56 -25.19
CA LYS A 123 60.94 -4.71 -26.66
C LYS A 123 60.93 -6.16 -27.20
N GLU A 124 59.81 -6.44 -27.89
CA GLU A 124 59.60 -7.27 -29.09
C GLU A 124 59.05 -8.72 -29.01
N LYS A 125 57.86 -8.84 -29.64
CA LYS A 125 57.41 -9.81 -30.69
C LYS A 125 56.96 -11.23 -30.31
N GLN A 126 55.64 -11.37 -30.15
CA GLN A 126 54.67 -11.88 -31.14
C GLN A 126 54.87 -13.27 -31.81
N GLU A 127 53.78 -14.05 -31.72
CA GLU A 127 53.24 -15.08 -32.66
C GLU A 127 53.58 -16.60 -32.53
N ASN A 128 52.53 -17.34 -32.10
CA ASN A 128 51.86 -18.51 -32.72
C ASN A 128 52.52 -19.90 -32.92
N LEU A 129 51.77 -20.89 -32.38
CA LEU A 129 51.36 -22.20 -32.93
C LEU A 129 52.31 -23.42 -32.98
N ASP A 130 51.74 -24.52 -32.43
CA ASP A 130 51.76 -25.92 -32.87
C ASP A 130 53.03 -26.80 -32.80
N LYS A 131 52.95 -27.86 -31.96
CA LYS A 131 53.03 -29.31 -32.31
C LYS A 131 53.55 -30.19 -31.15
N HIS A 132 52.79 -31.26 -30.86
CA HIS A 132 53.15 -32.48 -30.10
C HIS A 132 54.18 -33.36 -30.86
N PRO A 133 54.67 -34.53 -30.34
CA PRO A 133 54.73 -35.09 -28.97
C PRO A 133 56.11 -35.74 -28.64
N LYS A 134 56.35 -36.16 -27.38
CA LYS A 134 57.20 -37.34 -27.07
C LYS A 134 56.69 -38.10 -25.84
N GLU A 135 56.46 -39.39 -26.04
CA GLU A 135 56.10 -40.40 -25.04
C GLU A 135 57.31 -40.77 -24.16
N HIS A 136 57.06 -40.97 -22.86
CA HIS A 136 57.80 -41.93 -22.04
C HIS A 136 56.81 -42.74 -21.20
N LYS A 137 56.86 -44.07 -21.36
CA LYS A 137 56.13 -45.09 -20.59
C LYS A 137 57.04 -45.64 -19.48
N VAL A 138 56.53 -45.72 -18.25
CA VAL A 138 56.84 -46.74 -17.22
C VAL A 138 55.59 -46.86 -16.28
N PRO A 139 55.41 -47.91 -15.46
CA PRO A 139 54.25 -48.81 -15.55
C PRO A 139 53.28 -48.71 -14.36
N SER A 140 52.20 -49.47 -14.50
CA SER A 140 51.07 -49.72 -13.61
C SER A 140 51.40 -49.97 -12.13
N ASP A 141 50.64 -49.31 -11.26
CA ASP A 141 50.10 -49.90 -10.03
C ASP A 141 48.69 -49.34 -9.80
N THR A 142 47.69 -50.22 -9.85
CA THR A 142 46.27 -49.88 -9.62
C THR A 142 45.93 -50.15 -8.16
N VAL A 143 45.82 -49.08 -7.37
CA VAL A 143 45.16 -49.12 -6.06
C VAL A 143 43.75 -48.55 -6.25
N ALA A 144 42.75 -49.42 -6.10
CA ALA A 144 41.35 -49.02 -6.15
C ALA A 144 41.04 -48.05 -5.00
N SER A 145 40.54 -46.85 -5.34
CA SER A 145 39.99 -45.91 -4.37
C SER A 145 38.60 -46.39 -3.91
N PRO A 146 38.23 -46.20 -2.63
CA PRO A 146 36.91 -46.56 -2.14
C PRO A 146 35.82 -45.71 -2.82
N PRO A 147 34.62 -46.27 -3.07
CA PRO A 147 33.55 -45.53 -3.73
C PRO A 147 33.09 -44.34 -2.88
N ALA A 148 32.88 -43.21 -3.56
CA ALA A 148 32.32 -41.99 -2.98
C ALA A 148 30.95 -42.26 -2.33
N PRO A 149 30.63 -41.63 -1.19
CA PRO A 149 29.33 -41.79 -0.55
C PRO A 149 28.22 -41.28 -1.49
N ALA A 150 27.16 -42.09 -1.60
CA ALA A 150 26.01 -41.82 -2.43
C ALA A 150 25.41 -40.44 -2.12
N ASN A 151 25.16 -39.71 -3.21
CA ASN A 151 24.55 -38.40 -3.27
C ASN A 151 23.13 -38.45 -2.64
N GLN A 152 23.02 -38.21 -1.34
CA GLN A 152 21.73 -37.96 -0.72
C GLN A 152 21.34 -36.52 -1.08
N GLN A 153 20.43 -36.37 -2.05
CA GLN A 153 19.70 -35.12 -2.20
C GLN A 153 19.12 -34.74 -0.83
N PRO A 154 19.24 -33.47 -0.39
CA PRO A 154 18.54 -33.01 0.79
C PRO A 154 17.05 -33.31 0.60
N GLN A 155 16.48 -34.14 1.49
CA GLN A 155 15.04 -34.36 1.47
C GLN A 155 14.37 -33.00 1.66
N GLN A 156 13.52 -32.61 0.71
CA GLN A 156 12.70 -31.42 0.87
C GLN A 156 11.92 -31.55 2.19
N PRO A 157 11.97 -30.54 3.07
CA PRO A 157 11.17 -30.56 4.29
C PRO A 157 9.71 -30.81 3.90
N THR A 158 9.09 -31.81 4.50
CA THR A 158 7.65 -32.02 4.36
C THR A 158 6.96 -30.95 5.20
N PHE A 159 6.63 -29.84 4.55
CA PHE A 159 5.90 -28.75 5.19
C PHE A 159 4.48 -29.22 5.48
N ALA A 160 4.08 -29.22 6.75
CA ALA A 160 2.66 -29.19 7.06
C ALA A 160 2.14 -27.85 6.52
N PRO A 161 1.25 -27.84 5.51
CA PRO A 161 0.66 -26.59 5.05
C PRO A 161 -0.04 -25.90 6.24
N PRO A 162 -0.13 -24.56 6.26
CA PRO A 162 -0.93 -23.87 7.26
C PRO A 162 -2.33 -24.48 7.27
N PRO A 163 -2.98 -24.63 8.44
CA PRO A 163 -4.27 -25.28 8.53
C PRO A 163 -5.23 -24.68 7.51
N THR A 164 -5.63 -25.49 6.54
CA THR A 164 -6.51 -25.16 5.41
C THR A 164 -7.97 -25.01 5.83
N SER A 165 -8.25 -24.75 7.12
CA SER A 165 -9.61 -24.44 7.54
C SER A 165 -10.05 -23.22 6.74
N GLU A 166 -11.11 -23.37 5.94
CA GLU A 166 -11.79 -22.24 5.31
C GLU A 166 -11.89 -21.12 6.35
N ARG A 167 -11.14 -20.03 6.15
CA ARG A 167 -11.18 -18.90 7.06
C ARG A 167 -12.60 -18.35 7.00
N LYS A 168 -13.37 -18.63 8.06
CA LYS A 168 -14.75 -18.16 8.18
C LYS A 168 -14.82 -16.64 8.30
N GLU A 169 -13.76 -16.00 8.79
CA GLU A 169 -13.69 -14.54 8.95
C GLU A 169 -12.95 -13.88 7.80
N LYS A 170 -13.59 -12.86 7.21
CA LYS A 170 -12.99 -12.02 6.17
C LYS A 170 -12.03 -11.00 6.76
N MET A 171 -10.94 -10.73 6.03
CA MET A 171 -9.89 -9.82 6.49
C MET A 171 -10.14 -8.38 6.06
N VAL A 172 -9.76 -7.45 6.93
CA VAL A 172 -9.53 -6.04 6.61
C VAL A 172 -8.10 -5.74 7.08
N VAL A 173 -7.17 -5.73 6.13
CA VAL A 173 -5.74 -5.50 6.37
C VAL A 173 -5.43 -4.03 6.16
N ALA A 174 -4.91 -3.36 7.19
CA ALA A 174 -4.54 -1.95 7.12
C ALA A 174 -3.03 -1.76 7.15
N TYR A 175 -2.49 -1.06 6.16
CA TYR A 175 -1.12 -0.55 6.24
C TYR A 175 -1.08 0.73 7.08
N TRP A 176 -0.19 0.76 8.07
CA TRP A 176 0.14 1.94 8.86
C TRP A 176 1.64 2.19 8.78
N THR A 177 2.04 3.44 8.57
CA THR A 177 3.43 3.80 8.37
C THR A 177 3.95 4.72 9.47
N ASP A 178 5.17 4.46 9.94
CA ASP A 178 5.74 5.13 11.11
C ASP A 178 5.94 6.64 10.93
N TRP A 179 6.30 7.07 9.71
CA TRP A 179 6.40 8.48 9.32
C TRP A 179 5.06 9.22 9.36
N THR A 180 3.95 8.53 9.54
CA THR A 180 2.62 9.14 9.67
C THR A 180 2.15 9.27 11.12
N SER A 181 2.99 8.89 12.09
CA SER A 181 2.68 8.93 13.52
C SER A 181 2.23 10.30 14.05
N ALA A 182 2.69 11.40 13.43
CA ALA A 182 2.24 12.76 13.75
C ALA A 182 0.79 13.03 13.29
N ALA A 183 0.34 12.39 12.21
CA ALA A 183 -1.02 12.50 11.70
C ALA A 183 -1.97 11.46 12.33
N MET A 184 -1.44 10.30 12.72
CA MET A 184 -2.18 9.23 13.39
C MET A 184 -1.23 8.46 14.32
N SER A 185 -1.34 8.69 15.63
CA SER A 185 -0.58 7.92 16.61
C SER A 185 -0.97 6.44 16.60
N PRO A 186 -0.11 5.52 17.08
CA PRO A 186 -0.43 4.09 17.19
C PRO A 186 -1.78 3.77 17.84
N GLU A 187 -2.16 4.48 18.91
CA GLU A 187 -3.40 4.27 19.66
C GLU A 187 -4.63 4.84 18.95
N ALA A 188 -4.45 5.69 17.93
CA ALA A 188 -5.52 6.28 17.14
C ALA A 188 -5.94 5.40 15.96
N ILE A 189 -5.24 4.28 15.71
CA ILE A 189 -5.65 3.27 14.75
C ILE A 189 -7.02 2.71 15.20
N PRO A 190 -8.05 2.69 14.34
CA PRO A 190 -9.37 2.14 14.66
C PRO A 190 -9.35 0.61 14.65
N PHE A 191 -8.75 0.01 15.68
CA PHE A 191 -8.54 -1.44 15.80
C PHE A 191 -9.84 -2.27 15.79
N ASP A 192 -10.99 -1.70 16.15
CA ASP A 192 -12.29 -2.37 16.03
C ASP A 192 -12.73 -2.59 14.57
N LYS A 193 -12.17 -1.81 13.64
CA LYS A 193 -12.48 -1.82 12.21
C LYS A 193 -11.48 -2.62 11.36
N VAL A 194 -10.41 -3.16 11.94
CA VAL A 194 -9.41 -3.92 11.19
C VAL A 194 -9.22 -5.30 11.81
N THR A 195 -8.73 -6.25 11.02
CA THR A 195 -8.32 -7.57 11.53
C THR A 195 -6.81 -7.72 11.60
N HIS A 196 -6.10 -7.01 10.72
CA HIS A 196 -4.64 -6.99 10.66
C HIS A 196 -4.13 -5.57 10.47
N VAL A 197 -3.00 -5.27 11.09
CA VAL A 197 -2.18 -4.10 10.79
C VAL A 197 -0.84 -4.56 10.25
N ASN A 198 -0.51 -4.13 9.04
CA ASN A 198 0.82 -4.26 8.47
C ASN A 198 1.60 -2.99 8.79
N TYR A 199 2.58 -3.09 9.69
CA TYR A 199 3.45 -1.99 10.08
C TYR A 199 4.55 -1.81 9.03
N ALA A 200 4.48 -0.71 8.27
CA ALA A 200 5.33 -0.44 7.12
C ALA A 200 6.34 0.70 7.40
N PHE A 201 7.62 0.60 7.04
CA PHE A 201 8.33 -0.56 6.47
C PHE A 201 9.67 -0.79 7.16
N SER A 202 9.98 -2.06 7.41
CA SER A 202 11.37 -2.48 7.58
C SER A 202 12.02 -2.59 6.20
N VAL A 203 13.27 -2.15 6.07
CA VAL A 203 14.00 -2.18 4.79
C VAL A 203 15.17 -3.15 4.86
N VAL A 204 15.61 -3.64 3.70
CA VAL A 204 16.75 -4.54 3.59
C VAL A 204 17.87 -3.90 2.79
N GLY A 205 19.07 -3.82 3.40
CA GLY A 205 20.28 -3.34 2.74
C GLY A 205 21.08 -4.45 2.06
N SER A 206 22.29 -4.10 1.64
CA SER A 206 23.24 -5.05 1.03
C SER A 206 23.77 -6.13 1.98
N ASP A 207 23.55 -5.97 3.29
CA ASP A 207 23.83 -6.97 4.31
C ASP A 207 22.72 -8.03 4.44
N TYR A 208 21.61 -7.85 3.72
CA TYR A 208 20.44 -8.73 3.66
C TYR A 208 19.67 -8.89 4.97
N ARG A 209 19.98 -8.07 5.99
CA ARG A 209 19.26 -8.11 7.26
C ARG A 209 18.18 -7.03 7.26
N PRO A 210 16.91 -7.38 7.53
CA PRO A 210 15.86 -6.37 7.63
C PRO A 210 16.07 -5.53 8.90
N VAL A 211 15.95 -4.21 8.77
CA VAL A 211 16.17 -3.21 9.83
C VAL A 211 15.08 -2.14 9.85
N PHE A 212 15.00 -1.39 10.95
CA PHE A 212 14.13 -0.21 11.09
C PHE A 212 14.93 0.95 11.70
N GLU A 213 14.60 2.19 11.34
CA GLU A 213 15.24 3.38 11.92
C GLU A 213 14.76 3.69 13.35
N THR A 214 13.48 3.45 13.65
CA THR A 214 12.90 3.64 15.00
C THR A 214 11.95 2.50 15.38
N ASP A 215 12.14 1.94 16.58
CA ASP A 215 11.43 0.74 17.06
C ASP A 215 10.35 1.01 18.12
N TYR A 216 10.37 2.20 18.74
CA TYR A 216 9.48 2.52 19.87
C TYR A 216 7.99 2.58 19.48
N LEU A 217 7.69 2.90 18.23
CA LEU A 217 6.31 2.97 17.72
C LEU A 217 5.72 1.57 17.49
N LEU A 218 6.54 0.61 17.04
CA LEU A 218 6.08 -0.76 16.77
C LEU A 218 5.51 -1.41 18.03
N ASN A 219 6.20 -1.30 19.17
CA ASN A 219 5.71 -1.82 20.45
C ASN A 219 4.35 -1.22 20.87
N ARG A 220 4.10 0.05 20.54
CA ARG A 220 2.81 0.71 20.83
C ARG A 220 1.70 0.21 19.93
N VAL A 221 1.98 0.00 18.64
CA VAL A 221 1.02 -0.60 17.70
C VAL A 221 0.67 -2.02 18.14
N VAL A 222 1.66 -2.87 18.40
CA VAL A 222 1.45 -4.25 18.86
C VAL A 222 0.61 -4.28 20.13
N ARG A 223 1.01 -3.53 21.16
CA ARG A 223 0.26 -3.48 22.43
C ARG A 223 -1.20 -3.06 22.22
N SER A 224 -1.45 -2.03 21.42
CA SER A 224 -2.80 -1.49 21.21
C SER A 224 -3.67 -2.43 20.37
N ALA A 225 -3.08 -3.06 19.36
CA ALA A 225 -3.73 -4.04 18.51
C ALA A 225 -4.13 -5.30 19.30
N HIS A 226 -3.19 -5.84 20.09
CA HIS A 226 -3.41 -7.06 20.87
C HIS A 226 -4.51 -6.89 21.93
N LEU A 227 -4.64 -5.70 22.53
CA LEU A 227 -5.76 -5.37 23.43
C LEU A 227 -7.14 -5.45 22.75
N LYS A 228 -7.18 -5.47 21.42
CA LYS A 228 -8.38 -5.55 20.59
C LYS A 228 -8.47 -6.84 19.79
N GLY A 229 -7.52 -7.76 19.95
CA GLY A 229 -7.46 -9.01 19.19
C GLY A 229 -7.08 -8.83 17.72
N VAL A 230 -6.46 -7.71 17.37
CA VAL A 230 -5.96 -7.42 16.01
C VAL A 230 -4.55 -7.95 15.86
N LYS A 231 -4.27 -8.61 14.73
CA LYS A 231 -2.93 -9.12 14.42
C LYS A 231 -2.02 -8.02 13.89
N VAL A 232 -0.75 -8.06 14.24
CA VAL A 232 0.27 -7.14 13.72
C VAL A 232 1.37 -7.90 13.01
N LEU A 233 1.55 -7.59 11.73
CA LEU A 233 2.65 -8.08 10.92
C LEU A 233 3.60 -6.91 10.64
N ILE A 234 4.91 -7.16 10.66
CA ILE A 234 5.88 -6.19 10.14
C ILE A 234 6.00 -6.37 8.62
N SER A 235 5.86 -5.29 7.87
CA SER A 235 6.04 -5.30 6.42
C SER A 235 7.49 -4.98 6.07
N ILE A 236 8.15 -5.91 5.39
CA ILE A 236 9.55 -5.81 5.01
C ILE A 236 9.63 -5.57 3.49
N GLY A 237 10.20 -4.44 3.09
CA GLY A 237 10.35 -4.05 1.68
C GLY A 237 9.70 -2.71 1.36
N GLY A 238 8.70 -2.74 0.48
CA GLY A 238 8.08 -1.57 -0.13
C GLY A 238 8.88 -1.06 -1.33
N TRP A 239 8.34 -0.04 -1.99
CA TRP A 239 8.89 0.54 -3.23
C TRP A 239 10.40 0.84 -3.16
N THR A 240 10.84 1.51 -2.09
CA THR A 240 12.25 1.88 -1.88
C THR A 240 13.07 0.86 -1.10
N GLY A 241 12.42 -0.08 -0.41
CA GLY A 241 13.10 -1.12 0.38
C GLY A 241 13.39 -2.40 -0.39
N SER A 242 13.09 -2.43 -1.69
CA SER A 242 13.12 -3.65 -2.50
C SER A 242 14.42 -3.92 -3.26
N GLN A 243 15.40 -3.04 -3.16
CA GLN A 243 16.61 -3.07 -4.00
C GLN A 243 17.37 -4.40 -3.96
N TYR A 244 17.44 -5.04 -2.79
CA TYR A 244 18.31 -6.20 -2.54
C TYR A 244 17.58 -7.55 -2.46
N PHE A 245 16.27 -7.61 -2.73
CA PHE A 245 15.53 -8.87 -2.63
C PHE A 245 15.99 -9.97 -3.61
N SER A 246 16.38 -9.60 -4.82
CA SER A 246 16.90 -10.58 -5.80
C SER A 246 18.19 -11.25 -5.32
N PRO A 247 19.28 -10.51 -5.03
CA PRO A 247 20.52 -11.15 -4.58
C PRO A 247 20.41 -11.81 -3.21
N LEU A 248 19.56 -11.31 -2.28
CA LEU A 248 19.35 -11.99 -1.01
C LEU A 248 18.64 -13.33 -1.18
N SER A 249 17.65 -13.40 -2.07
CA SER A 249 16.88 -14.63 -2.32
C SER A 249 17.72 -15.68 -3.03
N ALA A 250 18.60 -15.24 -3.94
CA ALA A 250 19.47 -16.13 -4.71
C ALA A 250 20.54 -16.85 -3.87
N SER A 251 20.95 -16.28 -2.73
CA SER A 251 22.04 -16.80 -1.92
C SER A 251 21.55 -17.53 -0.66
N PRO A 252 21.97 -18.78 -0.38
CA PRO A 252 21.64 -19.45 0.88
C PRO A 252 22.02 -18.63 2.12
N ARG A 253 23.16 -17.94 2.08
CA ARG A 253 23.57 -17.04 3.17
C ARG A 253 22.66 -15.82 3.28
N GLY A 254 22.27 -15.22 2.14
CA GLY A 254 21.37 -14.08 2.11
C GLY A 254 20.01 -14.41 2.69
N ARG A 255 19.43 -15.53 2.26
CA ARG A 255 18.16 -16.04 2.81
C ARG A 255 18.25 -16.31 4.31
N GLN A 256 19.31 -16.98 4.77
CA GLN A 256 19.47 -17.25 6.21
C GLN A 256 19.59 -15.96 7.03
N THR A 257 20.35 -14.96 6.54
CA THR A 257 20.46 -13.66 7.22
C THR A 257 19.11 -12.96 7.31
N PHE A 258 18.35 -12.94 6.20
CA PHE A 258 17.01 -12.36 6.15
C PHE A 258 16.06 -13.07 7.11
N VAL A 259 15.97 -14.40 7.03
CA VAL A 259 15.10 -15.22 7.88
C VAL A 259 15.42 -15.01 9.35
N ASN A 260 16.70 -14.98 9.73
CA ASN A 260 17.10 -14.71 11.11
C ASN A 260 16.63 -13.32 11.58
N GLY A 261 16.80 -12.28 10.76
CA GLY A 261 16.33 -10.94 11.08
C GLY A 261 14.79 -10.84 11.21
N ALA A 262 14.06 -11.50 10.31
CA ALA A 262 12.60 -11.58 10.39
C ALA A 262 12.14 -12.30 11.69
N ILE A 263 12.78 -13.41 12.05
CA ILE A 263 12.49 -14.14 13.29
C ILE A 263 12.81 -13.29 14.53
N ASP A 264 13.88 -12.49 14.49
CA ASP A 264 14.22 -11.57 15.58
C ASP A 264 13.13 -10.50 15.76
N PHE A 265 12.52 -9.98 14.68
CA PHE A 265 11.36 -9.09 14.79
C PHE A 265 10.18 -9.76 15.50
N VAL A 266 9.83 -10.98 15.10
CA VAL A 266 8.72 -11.73 15.73
C VAL A 266 8.95 -11.86 17.24
N LYS A 267 10.16 -12.25 17.65
CA LYS A 267 10.50 -12.46 19.06
C LYS A 267 10.55 -11.16 19.85
N ASN A 268 11.20 -10.14 19.31
CA ASN A 268 11.50 -8.91 20.06
C ASN A 268 10.27 -8.02 20.23
N TYR A 269 9.33 -8.07 19.28
CA TYR A 269 8.15 -7.21 19.28
C TYR A 269 6.84 -7.98 19.48
N ASN A 270 6.89 -9.29 19.72
CA ASN A 270 5.71 -10.15 19.88
C ASN A 270 4.75 -10.01 18.68
N LEU A 271 5.28 -10.09 17.46
CA LEU A 271 4.47 -9.95 16.24
C LEU A 271 3.68 -11.22 15.95
N ASP A 272 2.55 -11.05 15.28
CA ASP A 272 1.72 -12.15 14.79
C ASP A 272 2.20 -12.69 13.43
N GLY A 273 3.18 -12.05 12.81
CA GLY A 273 3.73 -12.53 11.55
C GLY A 273 4.63 -11.54 10.82
N ILE A 274 4.93 -11.89 9.57
CA ILE A 274 5.78 -11.15 8.65
C ILE A 274 5.00 -10.91 7.35
N ASP A 275 4.98 -9.67 6.88
CA ASP A 275 4.55 -9.30 5.54
C ASP A 275 5.80 -9.03 4.69
N ILE A 276 5.86 -9.57 3.47
CA ILE A 276 6.94 -9.29 2.52
C ILE A 276 6.38 -8.50 1.35
N ASP A 277 6.93 -7.31 1.13
CA ASP A 277 6.56 -6.40 0.05
C ASP A 277 7.74 -6.21 -0.90
N TRP A 278 8.04 -7.24 -1.70
CA TRP A 278 9.08 -7.16 -2.74
C TRP A 278 8.46 -6.61 -4.02
N GLU A 279 8.93 -5.43 -4.43
CA GLU A 279 8.55 -4.77 -5.67
C GLU A 279 9.68 -4.74 -6.73
N TYR A 280 9.80 -5.70 -7.66
CA TYR A 280 9.02 -6.93 -7.79
C TYR A 280 9.91 -8.12 -8.18
N PRO A 281 9.55 -9.37 -7.81
CA PRO A 281 10.26 -10.55 -8.27
C PRO A 281 10.22 -10.67 -9.80
N GLY A 282 11.39 -10.72 -10.43
CA GLY A 282 11.54 -11.04 -11.84
C GLY A 282 11.30 -9.88 -12.82
N ARG A 283 11.07 -8.67 -12.31
CA ARG A 283 10.88 -7.47 -13.14
C ARG A 283 11.33 -6.21 -12.43
N MET A 284 11.42 -5.13 -13.19
CA MET A 284 11.73 -3.81 -12.68
C MET A 284 10.62 -3.30 -11.74
N GLY A 285 11.03 -2.79 -10.58
CA GLY A 285 10.23 -1.94 -9.69
C GLY A 285 10.81 -0.53 -9.69
N SER A 286 11.33 -0.05 -8.55
CA SER A 286 12.12 1.18 -8.52
C SER A 286 13.42 1.04 -9.35
N ALA A 287 13.90 2.15 -9.91
CA ALA A 287 14.89 2.16 -10.99
C ALA A 287 16.25 1.53 -10.65
N CYS A 288 16.59 1.45 -9.36
CA CYS A 288 17.84 0.87 -8.89
C CYS A 288 17.69 -0.55 -8.32
N ASN A 289 16.50 -1.14 -8.42
CA ASN A 289 16.24 -2.50 -7.94
C ASN A 289 17.03 -3.52 -8.76
N ILE A 290 17.64 -4.48 -8.06
CA ILE A 290 18.27 -5.64 -8.68
C ILE A 290 17.17 -6.69 -8.86
N TYR A 291 17.03 -7.20 -10.08
CA TYR A 291 16.08 -8.27 -10.40
C TYR A 291 16.66 -9.27 -11.40
N ASP A 292 16.19 -10.51 -11.31
CA ASP A 292 16.48 -11.61 -12.22
C ASP A 292 15.15 -12.23 -12.69
N THR A 293 14.76 -11.90 -13.92
CA THR A 293 13.53 -12.40 -14.56
C THR A 293 13.41 -13.92 -14.58
N ASN A 294 14.52 -14.65 -14.62
CA ASN A 294 14.48 -16.10 -14.74
C ASN A 294 14.42 -16.80 -13.38
N ASN A 295 15.02 -16.21 -12.34
CA ASN A 295 15.27 -16.93 -11.09
C ASN A 295 14.58 -16.33 -9.86
N ASP A 296 14.13 -15.07 -9.89
CA ASP A 296 13.60 -14.41 -8.70
C ASP A 296 12.41 -15.13 -8.08
N ALA A 297 11.38 -15.48 -8.85
CA ALA A 297 10.22 -16.17 -8.30
C ALA A 297 10.59 -17.54 -7.69
N LYS A 298 11.47 -18.31 -8.35
CA LYS A 298 11.96 -19.58 -7.81
C LYS A 298 12.72 -19.38 -6.50
N ASN A 299 13.62 -18.40 -6.45
CA ASN A 299 14.41 -18.09 -5.27
C ASN A 299 13.53 -17.53 -4.13
N PHE A 300 12.50 -16.77 -4.49
CA PHE A 300 11.54 -16.24 -3.54
C PHE A 300 10.74 -17.36 -2.88
N LEU A 301 10.28 -18.35 -3.64
CA LEU A 301 9.60 -19.52 -3.09
C LEU A 301 10.49 -20.26 -2.07
N ILE A 302 11.79 -20.42 -2.37
CA ILE A 302 12.75 -21.05 -1.44
C ILE A 302 12.89 -20.20 -0.17
N LEU A 303 13.00 -18.88 -0.28
CA LEU A 303 13.02 -17.97 0.87
C LEU A 303 11.76 -18.11 1.74
N LEU A 304 10.58 -18.17 1.12
CA LEU A 304 9.31 -18.33 1.84
C LEU A 304 9.19 -19.69 2.54
N GLN A 305 9.69 -20.75 1.90
CA GLN A 305 9.78 -22.08 2.50
C GLN A 305 10.69 -22.09 3.74
N GLU A 306 11.88 -21.47 3.63
CA GLU A 306 12.82 -21.35 4.75
C GLU A 306 12.26 -20.46 5.89
N LEU A 307 11.60 -19.35 5.56
CA LEU A 307 10.93 -18.49 6.54
C LEU A 307 9.80 -19.23 7.25
N ARG A 308 8.93 -19.93 6.52
CA ARG A 308 7.86 -20.75 7.10
C ARG A 308 8.42 -21.82 8.03
N ALA A 309 9.48 -22.52 7.60
CA ALA A 309 10.14 -23.52 8.44
C ALA A 309 10.61 -22.91 9.77
N ALA A 310 11.28 -21.76 9.71
CA ALA A 310 11.80 -21.08 10.90
C ALA A 310 10.68 -20.59 11.83
N MET A 311 9.60 -20.01 11.27
CA MET A 311 8.45 -19.55 12.04
C MET A 311 7.73 -20.70 12.74
N ASN A 312 7.60 -21.86 12.09
CA ASN A 312 6.99 -23.06 12.68
C ASN A 312 7.78 -23.61 13.89
N GLN A 313 9.06 -23.27 14.04
CA GLN A 313 9.87 -23.65 15.20
C GLN A 313 9.70 -22.69 16.39
N LEU A 314 9.01 -21.57 16.22
CA LEU A 314 8.74 -20.64 17.32
C LEU A 314 7.59 -21.13 18.20
N PRO A 315 7.52 -20.70 19.47
CA PRO A 315 6.33 -20.89 20.28
C PRO A 315 5.09 -20.34 19.58
N ASN A 316 4.02 -21.14 19.49
CA ASN A 316 2.82 -20.82 18.71
C ASN A 316 3.07 -20.55 17.22
N GLY A 317 4.10 -21.18 16.63
CA GLY A 317 4.46 -21.02 15.22
C GLY A 317 3.34 -21.37 14.24
N ASP A 318 2.42 -22.26 14.64
CA ASP A 318 1.19 -22.61 13.92
C ASP A 318 0.19 -21.44 13.80
N ARG A 319 0.32 -20.41 14.64
CA ARG A 319 -0.51 -19.19 14.62
C ARG A 319 0.13 -18.02 13.88
N LEU A 320 1.43 -18.09 13.61
CA LEU A 320 2.16 -17.00 12.97
C LEU A 320 1.86 -16.93 11.47
N GLU A 321 1.66 -15.71 10.98
CA GLU A 321 1.28 -15.46 9.60
C GLU A 321 2.43 -15.01 8.71
N ILE A 322 2.43 -15.46 7.46
CA ILE A 322 3.21 -14.85 6.39
C ILE A 322 2.22 -14.27 5.39
N SER A 323 2.33 -12.97 5.10
CA SER A 323 1.60 -12.34 4.01
C SER A 323 2.56 -11.76 2.97
N LEU A 324 2.07 -11.58 1.75
CA LEU A 324 2.82 -10.92 0.68
C LEU A 324 2.02 -9.74 0.15
N ALA A 325 2.58 -8.55 0.12
CA ALA A 325 2.08 -7.52 -0.81
C ALA A 325 2.54 -7.89 -2.22
N THR A 326 1.62 -7.95 -3.16
CA THR A 326 1.92 -8.39 -4.53
C THR A 326 1.40 -7.42 -5.57
N ARG A 327 2.04 -7.39 -6.75
CA ARG A 327 1.50 -6.70 -7.92
C ARG A 327 0.13 -7.26 -8.32
N LEU A 328 -0.59 -6.53 -9.17
CA LEU A 328 -1.94 -6.92 -9.62
C LEU A 328 -2.04 -8.35 -10.19
N LEU A 329 -1.03 -8.84 -10.91
CA LEU A 329 -1.04 -10.17 -11.53
C LEU A 329 0.00 -11.11 -10.87
N PRO A 330 -0.11 -12.44 -11.06
CA PRO A 330 0.84 -13.44 -10.53
C PRO A 330 2.32 -13.15 -10.80
N PHE A 331 3.23 -13.73 -10.02
CA PHE A 331 4.68 -13.55 -10.21
C PHE A 331 5.16 -13.83 -11.64
N ASP A 332 6.30 -13.26 -12.03
CA ASP A 332 6.93 -13.56 -13.32
C ASP A 332 7.97 -14.66 -13.18
N GLY A 333 8.07 -15.46 -14.24
CA GLY A 333 9.17 -16.37 -14.45
C GLY A 333 9.81 -16.16 -15.82
N PRO A 334 10.66 -17.12 -16.25
CA PRO A 334 11.41 -17.04 -17.50
C PRO A 334 10.57 -16.78 -18.76
N ASN A 335 9.30 -17.19 -18.74
CA ASN A 335 8.37 -17.11 -19.88
C ASN A 335 7.26 -16.07 -19.67
N GLY A 336 7.49 -15.08 -18.81
CA GLY A 336 6.50 -14.09 -18.40
C GLY A 336 5.68 -14.54 -17.20
N MET A 337 4.44 -14.04 -17.10
CA MET A 337 3.56 -14.27 -15.96
C MET A 337 3.34 -15.78 -15.71
N MET A 338 3.62 -16.21 -14.48
CA MET A 338 3.45 -17.59 -14.04
C MET A 338 1.98 -18.00 -14.10
N LYS A 339 1.74 -19.22 -14.57
CA LYS A 339 0.40 -19.84 -14.67
C LYS A 339 0.07 -20.76 -13.51
N ASP A 340 1.06 -21.08 -12.68
CA ASP A 340 0.91 -21.86 -11.46
C ASP A 340 1.82 -21.27 -10.39
N VAL A 341 1.22 -20.80 -9.31
CA VAL A 341 1.86 -20.28 -8.11
C VAL A 341 1.32 -20.99 -6.86
N SER A 342 0.70 -22.17 -7.03
CA SER A 342 0.08 -22.93 -5.93
C SER A 342 1.07 -23.33 -4.83
N GLU A 343 2.35 -23.53 -5.15
CA GLU A 343 3.39 -23.77 -4.15
C GLU A 343 3.62 -22.58 -3.21
N PHE A 344 3.42 -21.33 -3.68
CA PHE A 344 3.48 -20.16 -2.81
C PHE A 344 2.31 -20.15 -1.81
N ALA A 345 1.10 -20.49 -2.28
CA ALA A 345 -0.11 -20.56 -1.46
C ALA A 345 0.00 -21.57 -0.30
N LYS A 346 0.87 -22.59 -0.42
CA LYS A 346 1.14 -23.57 0.64
C LYS A 346 2.01 -23.05 1.77
N VAL A 347 2.75 -21.97 1.57
CA VAL A 347 3.72 -21.46 2.57
C VAL A 347 3.35 -20.10 3.13
N VAL A 348 2.38 -19.40 2.52
CA VAL A 348 1.85 -18.12 3.00
C VAL A 348 0.41 -18.25 3.49
N ASN A 349 -0.01 -17.36 4.37
CA ASN A 349 -1.36 -17.30 4.89
C ASN A 349 -2.28 -16.56 3.92
N HIS A 350 -1.81 -15.47 3.31
CA HIS A 350 -2.58 -14.67 2.37
C HIS A 350 -1.67 -13.77 1.52
N ILE A 351 -2.21 -13.27 0.40
CA ILE A 351 -1.61 -12.20 -0.38
C ILE A 351 -2.48 -10.94 -0.28
N ASN A 352 -1.83 -9.79 -0.29
CA ASN A 352 -2.41 -8.46 -0.30
C ASN A 352 -2.12 -7.83 -1.68
N VAL A 353 -3.01 -8.06 -2.64
CA VAL A 353 -2.82 -7.67 -4.05
C VAL A 353 -3.00 -6.15 -4.19
N MET A 354 -1.96 -5.45 -4.62
CA MET A 354 -1.96 -4.01 -4.84
C MET A 354 -2.70 -3.66 -6.14
N ALA A 355 -4.03 -3.57 -6.05
CA ALA A 355 -4.93 -3.25 -7.16
C ALA A 355 -5.19 -1.74 -7.30
N TYR A 356 -4.12 -0.96 -7.13
CA TYR A 356 -4.03 0.48 -7.27
C TYR A 356 -2.71 0.83 -7.96
N ASP A 357 -2.49 2.10 -8.29
CA ASP A 357 -1.36 2.53 -9.11
C ASP A 357 -1.33 1.83 -10.47
N ILE A 358 -2.52 1.58 -11.04
CA ILE A 358 -2.66 0.99 -12.37
C ILE A 358 -2.35 2.03 -13.45
N ASN A 359 -2.94 3.22 -13.32
CA ASN A 359 -2.69 4.35 -14.21
C ASN A 359 -2.10 5.54 -13.43
N GLY A 360 -1.22 6.28 -14.08
CA GLY A 360 -0.51 7.42 -13.49
C GLY A 360 0.42 8.10 -14.48
N SER A 361 1.40 8.83 -13.97
CA SER A 361 2.33 9.65 -14.76
C SER A 361 3.32 8.86 -15.62
N TRP A 362 3.41 7.54 -15.39
CA TRP A 362 4.15 6.58 -16.20
C TRP A 362 3.44 6.23 -17.52
N GLY A 363 2.15 6.56 -17.66
CA GLY A 363 1.38 6.36 -18.89
C GLY A 363 1.51 7.50 -19.91
N SER A 364 0.63 7.48 -20.92
CA SER A 364 0.51 8.53 -21.95
C SER A 364 -0.86 9.23 -21.93
N VAL A 365 -1.86 8.60 -21.32
CA VAL A 365 -3.21 9.12 -21.11
C VAL A 365 -3.61 8.99 -19.65
N THR A 366 -4.54 9.85 -19.21
CA THR A 366 -5.22 9.74 -17.92
C THR A 366 -6.06 8.45 -17.86
N GLY A 367 -6.31 7.95 -16.66
CA GLY A 367 -7.03 6.71 -16.44
C GLY A 367 -7.25 6.44 -14.95
N ALA A 368 -7.96 5.36 -14.65
CA ALA A 368 -8.35 5.03 -13.27
C ALA A 368 -7.12 4.60 -12.45
N ASN A 369 -6.96 5.13 -11.23
CA ASN A 369 -5.91 4.69 -10.30
C ASN A 369 -6.09 3.20 -9.93
N ALA A 370 -7.33 2.83 -9.60
CA ALA A 370 -7.69 1.49 -9.15
C ALA A 370 -9.00 1.03 -9.82
N PRO A 371 -9.01 0.74 -11.13
CA PRO A 371 -10.21 0.29 -11.84
C PRO A 371 -10.72 -1.05 -11.28
N LEU A 372 -12.03 -1.16 -11.01
CA LEU A 372 -12.66 -2.44 -10.68
C LEU A 372 -12.89 -3.29 -11.93
N GLY A 373 -13.53 -2.71 -12.95
CA GLY A 373 -13.88 -3.33 -14.23
C GLY A 373 -13.19 -2.69 -15.43
N GLY A 374 -13.45 -3.22 -16.62
CA GLY A 374 -12.86 -2.77 -17.89
C GLY A 374 -12.39 -3.94 -18.75
N GLU A 375 -12.99 -4.10 -19.93
CA GLU A 375 -12.66 -5.23 -20.80
C GLU A 375 -11.27 -5.06 -21.40
N GLY A 376 -10.44 -6.11 -21.32
CA GLY A 376 -9.06 -6.07 -21.83
C GLY A 376 -8.09 -5.19 -21.03
N GLN A 377 -8.53 -4.62 -19.91
CA GLN A 377 -7.71 -3.73 -19.08
C GLN A 377 -7.12 -4.45 -17.85
N LEU A 378 -6.08 -3.85 -17.25
CA LEU A 378 -5.59 -4.23 -15.93
C LEU A 378 -6.55 -3.69 -14.87
N THR A 379 -7.26 -4.56 -14.16
CA THR A 379 -8.32 -4.18 -13.22
C THR A 379 -8.29 -5.05 -11.97
N TYR A 380 -8.90 -4.56 -10.90
CA TYR A 380 -9.12 -5.30 -9.65
C TYR A 380 -9.74 -6.67 -9.92
N ALA A 381 -10.80 -6.73 -10.75
CA ALA A 381 -11.46 -7.99 -11.07
C ALA A 381 -10.56 -8.95 -11.87
N ASN A 382 -9.84 -8.44 -12.88
CA ASN A 382 -8.96 -9.26 -13.70
C ASN A 382 -7.74 -9.75 -12.91
N GLY A 383 -7.20 -8.92 -12.01
CA GLY A 383 -6.10 -9.31 -11.11
C GLY A 383 -6.51 -10.41 -10.14
N ALA A 384 -7.66 -10.25 -9.48
CA ALA A 384 -8.21 -11.29 -8.59
C ALA A 384 -8.38 -12.62 -9.33
N GLN A 385 -8.99 -12.59 -10.52
CA GLN A 385 -9.18 -13.79 -11.32
C GLN A 385 -7.86 -14.40 -11.79
N ALA A 386 -6.87 -13.58 -12.16
CA ALA A 386 -5.55 -14.07 -12.57
C ALA A 386 -4.82 -14.84 -11.46
N TRP A 387 -4.90 -14.37 -10.21
CA TRP A 387 -4.34 -15.08 -9.05
C TRP A 387 -5.08 -16.39 -8.76
N ILE A 388 -6.41 -16.39 -8.85
CA ILE A 388 -7.23 -17.60 -8.69
C ILE A 388 -6.88 -18.63 -9.77
N ASP A 389 -6.84 -18.23 -11.03
CA ASP A 389 -6.54 -19.09 -12.17
C ASP A 389 -5.11 -19.65 -12.09
N ALA A 390 -4.19 -18.91 -11.45
CA ALA A 390 -2.83 -19.35 -11.20
C ALA A 390 -2.68 -20.23 -9.93
N GLY A 391 -3.79 -20.62 -9.29
CA GLY A 391 -3.80 -21.61 -8.21
C GLY A 391 -3.73 -21.05 -6.79
N PHE A 392 -3.87 -19.73 -6.57
CA PHE A 392 -4.12 -19.21 -5.23
C PHE A 392 -5.58 -19.45 -4.82
N PRO A 393 -5.85 -20.03 -3.64
CA PRO A 393 -7.20 -20.09 -3.09
C PRO A 393 -7.80 -18.69 -2.94
N ALA A 394 -9.04 -18.49 -3.39
CA ALA A 394 -9.74 -17.21 -3.27
C ALA A 394 -9.73 -16.68 -1.82
N SER A 395 -9.92 -17.56 -0.84
CA SER A 395 -9.90 -17.26 0.62
C SER A 395 -8.53 -16.82 1.16
N GLN A 396 -7.46 -16.89 0.35
CA GLN A 396 -6.13 -16.38 0.65
C GLN A 396 -5.80 -15.08 -0.09
N ILE A 397 -6.72 -14.52 -0.88
CA ILE A 397 -6.50 -13.29 -1.64
C ILE A 397 -7.23 -12.14 -0.96
N ASN A 398 -6.49 -11.13 -0.51
CA ASN A 398 -7.01 -9.83 -0.10
C ASN A 398 -6.73 -8.84 -1.23
N MET A 399 -7.78 -8.23 -1.75
CA MET A 399 -7.61 -7.27 -2.85
C MET A 399 -7.54 -5.85 -2.29
N GLY A 400 -6.48 -5.14 -2.68
CA GLY A 400 -6.09 -3.83 -2.18
C GLY A 400 -6.95 -2.69 -2.72
N VAL A 401 -7.23 -1.69 -1.88
CA VAL A 401 -7.92 -0.46 -2.25
C VAL A 401 -7.12 0.78 -1.79
N PRO A 402 -7.05 1.84 -2.60
CA PRO A 402 -6.33 3.05 -2.23
C PRO A 402 -7.24 3.98 -1.42
N PHE A 403 -6.70 4.60 -0.37
CA PHE A 403 -7.32 5.75 0.32
C PHE A 403 -6.78 7.08 -0.22
N TYR A 404 -6.36 7.07 -1.48
CA TYR A 404 -5.82 8.20 -2.21
C TYR A 404 -6.17 8.12 -3.69
N GLY A 405 -5.99 9.25 -4.38
CA GLY A 405 -6.01 9.36 -5.82
C GLY A 405 -4.69 9.84 -6.39
N ARG A 406 -4.60 9.83 -7.73
CA ARG A 406 -3.47 10.35 -8.49
C ARG A 406 -3.92 11.45 -9.44
N SER A 407 -3.12 12.49 -9.53
CA SER A 407 -3.41 13.66 -10.35
C SER A 407 -2.45 13.88 -11.52
N LEU A 408 -2.99 14.43 -12.60
CA LEU A 408 -2.30 14.71 -13.86
C LEU A 408 -2.84 16.03 -14.44
N THR A 409 -2.05 16.71 -15.26
CA THR A 409 -2.49 17.91 -15.98
C THR A 409 -2.83 17.56 -17.42
N THR A 410 -4.10 17.62 -17.80
CA THR A 410 -4.55 17.21 -19.13
C THR A 410 -4.22 18.27 -20.18
N LYS A 411 -4.01 17.85 -21.44
CA LYS A 411 -3.85 18.77 -22.57
C LYS A 411 -5.18 19.43 -22.94
N SER A 412 -6.25 18.63 -22.86
CA SER A 412 -7.62 18.99 -23.27
C SER A 412 -8.50 19.34 -22.09
N ASP A 413 -9.51 20.17 -22.33
CA ASP A 413 -10.61 20.40 -21.39
C ASP A 413 -11.50 19.14 -21.33
N MET A 414 -11.70 18.60 -20.13
CA MET A 414 -12.49 17.38 -19.89
C MET A 414 -13.89 17.69 -19.31
N THR A 415 -14.32 18.95 -19.26
CA THR A 415 -15.60 19.40 -18.70
C THR A 415 -16.80 18.62 -19.25
N THR A 416 -16.82 18.33 -20.55
CA THR A 416 -17.91 17.59 -21.22
C THR A 416 -17.55 16.14 -21.56
N SER A 417 -16.29 15.73 -21.36
CA SER A 417 -15.83 14.37 -21.68
C SER A 417 -16.56 13.31 -20.87
N GLN A 418 -16.98 12.22 -21.51
CA GLN A 418 -17.48 11.03 -20.79
C GLN A 418 -16.37 10.03 -20.50
N SER A 419 -15.26 10.10 -21.25
CA SER A 419 -14.09 9.26 -21.03
C SER A 419 -13.14 9.88 -20.01
N MET A 420 -12.54 9.02 -19.19
CA MET A 420 -11.44 9.34 -18.29
C MET A 420 -10.11 9.46 -19.03
N GLU A 421 -10.03 9.01 -20.29
CA GLU A 421 -8.80 9.01 -21.07
C GLU A 421 -8.60 10.33 -21.83
N ALA A 422 -7.53 11.03 -21.48
CA ALA A 422 -7.05 12.20 -22.18
C ALA A 422 -5.51 12.28 -22.09
N PRO A 423 -4.82 12.69 -23.18
CA PRO A 423 -3.39 12.98 -23.12
C PRO A 423 -3.07 14.04 -22.07
N PHE A 424 -1.96 13.88 -21.36
CA PHE A 424 -1.51 14.80 -20.31
C PHE A 424 -0.11 15.36 -20.58
N ILE A 425 0.31 16.33 -19.79
CA ILE A 425 1.65 16.93 -19.81
C ILE A 425 2.46 16.53 -18.58
N LYS A 426 3.79 16.58 -18.70
CA LYS A 426 4.76 16.47 -17.60
C LYS A 426 5.31 17.86 -17.25
N PRO A 427 5.80 18.10 -16.01
CA PRO A 427 5.86 17.17 -14.87
C PRO A 427 4.48 16.92 -14.24
N VAL A 428 4.44 15.96 -13.32
CA VAL A 428 3.25 15.68 -12.49
C VAL A 428 2.87 16.95 -11.71
N PRO A 429 1.58 17.35 -11.68
CA PRO A 429 1.15 18.47 -10.87
C PRO A 429 1.33 18.17 -9.38
N VAL A 430 1.41 19.23 -8.57
CA VAL A 430 1.31 19.08 -7.11
C VAL A 430 -0.02 18.41 -6.77
N GLY A 431 0.05 17.37 -5.94
CA GLY A 431 -1.09 16.72 -5.33
C GLY A 431 -1.74 17.58 -4.25
N ASP A 432 -2.10 16.94 -3.15
CA ASP A 432 -2.67 17.64 -2.01
C ASP A 432 -1.63 18.44 -1.18
N ASN A 433 -2.07 19.13 -0.13
CA ASN A 433 -1.19 19.94 0.73
C ASN A 433 -0.13 19.13 1.52
N ASN A 434 -0.13 17.80 1.44
CA ASN A 434 0.91 16.94 1.98
C ASN A 434 1.81 16.34 0.89
N ASP A 435 1.55 16.59 -0.39
CA ASP A 435 2.41 16.16 -1.50
C ASP A 435 3.63 17.08 -1.58
N ALA A 436 4.64 16.76 -0.79
CA ALA A 436 5.94 17.42 -0.83
C ALA A 436 6.81 16.79 -1.93
N MET A 437 7.65 17.60 -2.56
CA MET A 437 8.68 17.06 -3.45
C MET A 437 9.56 16.10 -2.67
N TRP A 438 9.81 14.93 -3.27
CA TRP A 438 10.67 13.92 -2.70
C TRP A 438 11.46 13.24 -3.81
N THR A 439 12.67 12.80 -3.48
CA THR A 439 13.56 12.09 -4.40
C THR A 439 13.54 10.63 -4.02
N ASP A 440 13.11 9.79 -4.97
CA ASP A 440 13.31 8.34 -4.83
C ASP A 440 14.82 8.06 -4.71
N PRO A 441 15.27 7.28 -3.70
CA PRO A 441 16.68 6.91 -3.57
C PRO A 441 17.29 6.30 -4.84
N CYS A 442 16.46 5.72 -5.70
CA CYS A 442 16.85 5.19 -7.00
C CYS A 442 16.81 6.20 -8.15
N GLU A 443 16.25 7.40 -7.93
CA GLU A 443 16.10 8.45 -8.94
C GLU A 443 17.01 9.65 -8.65
N LYS A 444 17.23 10.47 -9.67
CA LYS A 444 18.13 11.64 -9.57
C LYS A 444 17.41 12.95 -9.23
N GLU A 445 16.14 13.06 -9.61
CA GLU A 445 15.39 14.32 -9.52
C GLU A 445 14.22 14.19 -8.55
N ALA A 446 14.05 15.19 -7.71
CA ALA A 446 12.89 15.31 -6.85
C ALA A 446 11.65 15.59 -7.70
N SER A 447 10.53 14.93 -7.37
CA SER A 447 9.26 15.16 -8.07
C SER A 447 8.09 15.15 -7.08
N TYR A 448 6.97 15.72 -7.52
CA TYR A 448 5.69 15.53 -6.85
C TYR A 448 5.12 14.17 -7.20
N SER A 449 4.48 13.53 -6.24
CA SER A 449 3.82 12.24 -6.47
C SER A 449 2.49 12.41 -7.22
N GLY A 450 1.90 13.60 -7.15
CA GLY A 450 0.55 13.89 -7.63
C GLY A 450 -0.53 13.25 -6.77
N VAL A 451 -0.19 12.76 -5.57
CA VAL A 451 -1.09 12.03 -4.67
C VAL A 451 -2.10 12.98 -4.03
N TRP A 452 -3.36 12.55 -4.00
CA TRP A 452 -4.44 13.18 -3.26
C TRP A 452 -5.02 12.21 -2.26
N LYS A 453 -4.65 12.31 -0.98
CA LYS A 453 -5.25 11.53 0.11
C LYS A 453 -6.74 11.85 0.19
N TYR A 454 -7.58 10.85 0.46
CA TYR A 454 -9.03 11.03 0.49
C TYR A 454 -9.46 12.11 1.50
N LYS A 455 -8.87 12.11 2.70
CA LYS A 455 -9.11 13.16 3.69
C LYS A 455 -8.80 14.56 3.19
N ASN A 456 -7.79 14.70 2.34
CA ASN A 456 -7.38 16.01 1.84
C ASN A 456 -8.27 16.48 0.69
N LEU A 457 -8.86 15.57 -0.10
CA LEU A 457 -9.96 15.93 -1.01
C LEU A 457 -11.14 16.53 -0.23
N ARG A 458 -11.37 16.04 0.99
CA ARG A 458 -12.44 16.52 1.89
C ARG A 458 -12.09 17.83 2.58
N GLU A 459 -10.96 17.88 3.27
CA GLU A 459 -10.52 19.04 4.05
C GLU A 459 -10.25 20.28 3.19
N GLN A 460 -9.75 20.09 1.96
CA GLN A 460 -9.52 21.20 1.02
C GLN A 460 -10.77 21.56 0.21
N GLY A 461 -11.92 20.91 0.48
CA GLY A 461 -13.18 21.22 -0.18
C GLY A 461 -13.23 20.87 -1.66
N VAL A 462 -12.41 19.92 -2.13
CA VAL A 462 -12.50 19.39 -3.50
C VAL A 462 -13.80 18.61 -3.65
N VAL A 463 -14.12 17.78 -2.66
CA VAL A 463 -15.40 17.07 -2.54
C VAL A 463 -16.04 17.33 -1.18
N ASP A 464 -17.37 17.39 -1.13
CA ASP A 464 -18.14 17.58 0.09
C ASP A 464 -18.44 16.25 0.81
N GLN A 465 -19.17 16.34 1.93
CA GLN A 465 -19.56 15.18 2.75
C GLN A 465 -20.45 14.14 2.07
N TYR A 466 -21.10 14.54 0.99
CA TYR A 466 -21.95 13.67 0.19
C TYR A 466 -21.20 13.11 -1.03
N GLY A 467 -19.92 13.45 -1.20
CA GLY A 467 -19.10 13.06 -2.35
C GLY A 467 -19.31 13.93 -3.58
N ASN A 468 -20.00 15.08 -3.48
CA ASN A 468 -20.15 16.00 -4.61
C ASN A 468 -18.91 16.88 -4.74
N ALA A 469 -18.46 17.11 -5.98
CA ALA A 469 -17.41 18.10 -6.22
C ALA A 469 -17.90 19.52 -5.92
N ARG A 470 -17.04 20.35 -5.32
CA ARG A 470 -17.30 21.79 -5.19
C ARG A 470 -16.64 22.55 -6.32
N ALA A 471 -17.31 23.57 -6.83
CA ALA A 471 -16.77 24.43 -7.88
C ALA A 471 -15.36 24.96 -7.50
N PRO A 472 -14.39 25.00 -8.44
CA PRO A 472 -14.55 24.72 -9.86
C PRO A 472 -14.47 23.23 -10.26
N TRP A 473 -14.28 22.32 -9.30
CA TRP A 473 -14.15 20.89 -9.60
C TRP A 473 -15.46 20.29 -10.12
N ILE A 474 -15.31 19.34 -11.04
CA ILE A 474 -16.39 18.57 -11.63
C ILE A 474 -16.10 17.10 -11.33
N ARG A 475 -17.01 16.42 -10.61
CA ARG A 475 -16.95 14.97 -10.39
C ARG A 475 -17.70 14.25 -11.51
N LYS A 476 -17.10 13.18 -12.00
CA LYS A 476 -17.73 12.19 -12.88
C LYS A 476 -17.45 10.80 -12.33
N PHE A 477 -18.31 9.85 -12.70
CA PHE A 477 -18.13 8.44 -12.36
C PHE A 477 -18.04 7.65 -13.65
N ASP A 478 -16.91 6.99 -13.85
CA ASP A 478 -16.71 6.16 -15.03
C ASP A 478 -17.34 4.78 -14.81
N LYS A 479 -18.26 4.41 -15.71
CA LYS A 479 -19.07 3.20 -15.55
C LYS A 479 -18.29 1.92 -15.82
N GLU A 480 -17.26 1.99 -16.64
CA GLU A 480 -16.47 0.82 -17.05
C GLU A 480 -15.49 0.43 -15.93
N SER A 481 -14.67 1.38 -15.48
CA SER A 481 -13.76 1.19 -14.34
C SER A 481 -14.48 1.13 -12.99
N GLN A 482 -15.72 1.63 -12.92
CA GLN A 482 -16.48 1.82 -11.68
C GLN A 482 -15.71 2.66 -10.64
N THR A 483 -15.09 3.75 -11.12
CA THR A 483 -14.35 4.68 -10.26
C THR A 483 -14.72 6.15 -10.53
N PRO A 484 -14.68 7.01 -9.50
CA PRO A 484 -14.85 8.44 -9.68
C PRO A 484 -13.57 9.08 -10.24
N TRP A 485 -13.76 10.21 -10.91
CA TRP A 485 -12.70 11.15 -11.23
C TRP A 485 -13.17 12.60 -11.10
N LEU A 486 -12.21 13.48 -10.90
CA LEU A 486 -12.41 14.92 -10.75
C LEU A 486 -11.65 15.66 -11.84
N PHE A 487 -12.22 16.75 -12.30
CA PHE A 487 -11.57 17.66 -13.24
C PHE A 487 -11.77 19.11 -12.82
N ASN A 488 -10.70 19.89 -12.84
CA ASN A 488 -10.72 21.33 -12.62
C ASN A 488 -10.48 22.06 -13.96
N PRO A 489 -11.48 22.74 -14.54
CA PRO A 489 -11.35 23.41 -15.83
C PRO A 489 -10.39 24.60 -15.82
N LEU A 490 -10.12 25.18 -14.65
CA LEU A 490 -9.22 26.33 -14.53
C LEU A 490 -7.76 25.90 -14.57
N THR A 491 -7.43 24.78 -13.92
CA THR A 491 -6.05 24.27 -13.83
C THR A 491 -5.76 23.13 -14.81
N LYS A 492 -6.80 22.58 -15.45
CA LYS A 492 -6.77 21.31 -16.21
C LYS A 492 -6.28 20.12 -15.39
N GLN A 493 -6.39 20.19 -14.06
CA GLN A 493 -6.01 19.08 -13.20
C GLN A 493 -7.11 18.02 -13.23
N PHE A 494 -6.68 16.80 -13.53
CA PHE A 494 -7.44 15.57 -13.43
C PHE A 494 -7.03 14.83 -12.17
N ILE A 495 -7.98 14.20 -11.47
CA ILE A 495 -7.71 13.31 -10.32
C ILE A 495 -8.55 12.04 -10.49
N SER A 496 -7.93 10.87 -10.53
CA SER A 496 -8.63 9.60 -10.32
C SER A 496 -8.39 9.10 -8.90
N TYR A 497 -9.45 8.64 -8.22
CA TYR A 497 -9.42 8.25 -6.81
C TYR A 497 -10.52 7.21 -6.52
N ASP A 498 -10.59 6.75 -5.28
CA ASP A 498 -11.69 5.93 -4.76
C ASP A 498 -12.53 6.71 -3.76
N ASP A 499 -13.83 6.44 -3.75
CA ASP A 499 -14.76 6.95 -2.75
C ASP A 499 -15.69 5.84 -2.21
N LYS A 500 -16.65 6.21 -1.37
CA LYS A 500 -17.59 5.26 -0.78
C LYS A 500 -18.40 4.46 -1.82
N GLU A 501 -18.65 5.00 -3.00
CA GLU A 501 -19.39 4.31 -4.06
C GLU A 501 -18.52 3.24 -4.72
N SER A 502 -17.31 3.60 -5.17
CA SER A 502 -16.40 2.64 -5.81
C SER A 502 -15.87 1.57 -4.85
N LEU A 503 -15.64 1.92 -3.58
CA LEU A 503 -15.22 0.95 -2.58
C LEU A 503 -16.32 -0.08 -2.26
N ARG A 504 -17.59 0.31 -2.22
CA ARG A 504 -18.70 -0.66 -2.04
C ARG A 504 -18.72 -1.68 -3.17
N LEU A 505 -18.58 -1.22 -4.41
CA LEU A 505 -18.55 -2.12 -5.58
C LEU A 505 -17.38 -3.11 -5.50
N LYS A 506 -16.20 -2.67 -5.04
CA LYS A 506 -15.04 -3.54 -4.83
C LYS A 506 -15.25 -4.55 -3.70
N VAL A 507 -15.85 -4.12 -2.59
CA VAL A 507 -16.20 -5.00 -1.47
C VAL A 507 -17.24 -6.04 -1.91
N ASP A 508 -18.27 -5.63 -2.64
CA ASP A 508 -19.29 -6.54 -3.19
C ASP A 508 -18.68 -7.57 -4.14
N TYR A 509 -17.76 -7.14 -5.02
CA TYR A 509 -17.00 -8.06 -5.85
C TYR A 509 -16.20 -9.07 -5.02
N ALA A 510 -15.47 -8.60 -3.99
CA ALA A 510 -14.68 -9.46 -3.12
C ALA A 510 -15.56 -10.49 -2.37
N LYS A 511 -16.77 -10.09 -1.93
CA LYS A 511 -17.77 -11.01 -1.37
C LYS A 511 -18.22 -12.05 -2.41
N GLN A 512 -18.61 -11.59 -3.59
CA GLN A 512 -19.13 -12.45 -4.66
C GLN A 512 -18.11 -13.51 -5.08
N LYS A 513 -16.83 -13.14 -5.15
CA LYS A 513 -15.71 -14.04 -5.47
C LYS A 513 -15.19 -14.82 -4.26
N GLN A 514 -15.80 -14.66 -3.09
CA GLN A 514 -15.43 -15.32 -1.84
C GLN A 514 -13.95 -15.10 -1.47
N LEU A 515 -13.41 -13.92 -1.80
CA LEU A 515 -12.03 -13.56 -1.53
C LEU A 515 -11.73 -13.55 -0.02
N GLY A 516 -10.46 -13.67 0.37
CA GLY A 516 -10.02 -13.65 1.77
C GLY A 516 -10.41 -12.37 2.50
N GLY A 517 -10.52 -11.26 1.77
CA GLY A 517 -10.90 -9.97 2.33
C GLY A 517 -10.45 -8.82 1.44
N VAL A 518 -10.21 -7.69 2.09
CA VAL A 518 -9.66 -6.48 1.46
C VAL A 518 -8.44 -5.99 2.23
N MET A 519 -7.57 -5.30 1.53
CA MET A 519 -6.43 -4.58 2.09
C MET A 519 -6.55 -3.09 1.73
N LEU A 520 -6.03 -2.18 2.55
CA LEU A 520 -6.03 -0.74 2.25
C LEU A 520 -4.64 -0.11 2.39
N TRP A 521 -4.35 0.83 1.49
CA TRP A 521 -3.19 1.71 1.54
C TRP A 521 -3.61 3.19 1.51
N ALA A 522 -3.32 4.02 2.51
CA ALA A 522 -2.94 3.67 3.87
C ALA A 522 -3.89 4.31 4.88
N ILE A 523 -3.97 3.75 6.08
CA ILE A 523 -5.07 4.03 7.02
C ILE A 523 -5.16 5.50 7.45
N ASN A 524 -4.03 6.21 7.48
CA ASN A 524 -3.95 7.62 7.87
C ASN A 524 -4.43 8.59 6.77
N GLN A 525 -4.83 8.08 5.61
CA GLN A 525 -5.27 8.86 4.45
C GLN A 525 -6.80 9.00 4.39
N ASP A 526 -7.52 8.26 5.23
CA ASP A 526 -8.95 8.44 5.42
C ASP A 526 -9.26 9.67 6.29
N THR A 527 -10.50 10.13 6.17
CA THR A 527 -11.14 11.14 7.01
C THR A 527 -11.10 10.77 8.49
N ALA A 528 -11.22 11.78 9.37
CA ALA A 528 -11.19 11.58 10.82
C ALA A 528 -12.33 10.69 11.35
N ASP A 529 -13.44 10.59 10.60
CA ASP A 529 -14.60 9.74 10.86
C ASP A 529 -14.59 8.42 10.07
N PHE A 530 -13.47 8.10 9.40
CA PHE A 530 -13.22 6.80 8.76
C PHE A 530 -14.21 6.42 7.65
N GLU A 531 -14.61 7.39 6.82
CA GLU A 531 -15.63 7.19 5.79
C GLU A 531 -15.35 6.04 4.81
N LEU A 532 -14.09 5.85 4.40
CA LEU A 532 -13.73 4.78 3.48
C LEU A 532 -13.57 3.45 4.21
N LEU A 533 -12.94 3.45 5.38
CA LEU A 533 -12.76 2.25 6.20
C LEU A 533 -14.09 1.67 6.69
N ASP A 534 -15.09 2.51 6.94
CA ASP A 534 -16.44 2.09 7.30
C ASP A 534 -17.11 1.26 6.19
N VAL A 535 -16.88 1.61 4.93
CA VAL A 535 -17.34 0.81 3.79
C VAL A 535 -16.66 -0.55 3.77
N LEU A 536 -15.37 -0.63 4.09
CA LEU A 536 -14.65 -1.90 4.12
C LEU A 536 -15.17 -2.86 5.20
N GLN A 537 -15.85 -2.38 6.24
CA GLN A 537 -16.47 -3.24 7.24
C GLN A 537 -17.57 -4.13 6.66
N GLU A 538 -18.14 -3.74 5.52
CA GLU A 538 -19.16 -4.53 4.86
C GLU A 538 -18.60 -5.93 4.52
N ILE A 539 -17.31 -6.10 4.18
CA ILE A 539 -16.71 -7.43 3.89
C ILE A 539 -16.86 -8.43 5.05
N ARG A 540 -16.93 -7.93 6.29
CA ARG A 540 -17.01 -8.73 7.52
C ARG A 540 -18.44 -9.11 7.91
N ARG A 541 -19.44 -8.64 7.16
CA ARG A 541 -20.87 -8.93 7.32
C ARG A 541 -21.34 -9.87 6.22
#